data_AF-A0A7X8RH17-F1
#
_entry.id   AF-A0A7X8RH17-F1
#
_cell.length_a   1.000
_cell.length_b   1.000
_cell.length_c   1.000
_cell.angle_alpha   90.00
_cell.angle_beta   90.00
_cell.angle_gamma   90.00
#
_symmetry.space_group_name_H-M   'P 1'
#
loop_
_entity.id
_entity.type
_entity.pdbx_description
1 polymer ?
#
loop_
_entity_poly.entity_id
_entity_poly.type
_entity_poly.pdbx_seq_one_letter_code
_entity_poly.pdbx_strand_id
1 'polypeptide(L)'
;DGASKTVTIRNNASGEEEQIHYDMLHAVPKQSAPDWVKNSPLADPDNPLGYVQVDPGTLQHVRYPNVFSLGDASSCPNSKTGAAIRKQAPVLVKNLLAAMKGQSLAPDYEGYASCPLVTSRKSVLLAEFNYQMEPTPSIPVIDTKKPRFDMWLLKRYGLPFMYWNLILKGRA
;
A
#
# COMPACT_ATOMS: atom_id res chain seq x y z
N ASP A 1 -28.36 -8.10 -1.52
CA ASP A 1 -29.53 -7.33 -1.98
C ASP A 1 -29.80 -6.19 -1.00
N GLY A 2 -29.84 -4.95 -1.51
CA GLY A 2 -30.12 -3.75 -0.72
C GLY A 2 -31.56 -3.67 -0.21
N ALA A 3 -32.51 -4.15 -1.02
CA ALA A 3 -33.94 -4.08 -0.70
C ALA A 3 -34.31 -5.08 0.39
N SER A 4 -33.85 -6.33 0.29
CA SER A 4 -34.06 -7.34 1.34
C SER A 4 -33.07 -7.25 2.51
N LYS A 5 -32.11 -6.31 2.47
CA LYS A 5 -31.06 -6.16 3.47
C LYS A 5 -30.27 -7.45 3.76
N THR A 6 -30.04 -8.24 2.73
CA THR A 6 -29.29 -9.50 2.81
C THR A 6 -27.96 -9.42 2.07
N VAL A 7 -26.94 -10.12 2.56
CA VAL A 7 -25.66 -10.31 1.88
C VAL A 7 -25.32 -11.80 1.84
N THR A 8 -24.85 -12.28 0.70
CA THR A 8 -24.30 -13.63 0.57
C THR A 8 -22.80 -13.56 0.88
N ILE A 9 -22.36 -14.32 1.87
CA ILE A 9 -20.95 -14.55 2.14
C ILE A 9 -20.56 -15.95 1.69
N ARG A 10 -19.33 -16.11 1.20
CA ARG A 10 -18.79 -17.42 0.78
C ARG A 10 -17.59 -17.78 1.64
N ASN A 11 -17.57 -19.00 2.16
CA ASN A 11 -16.38 -19.58 2.75
C ASN A 11 -15.38 -19.93 1.64
N ASN A 12 -14.20 -19.32 1.62
CA ASN A 12 -13.22 -19.55 0.56
C ASN A 12 -12.58 -20.95 0.60
N ALA A 13 -12.67 -21.68 1.72
CA ALA A 13 -12.12 -23.02 1.87
C ALA A 13 -13.13 -24.12 1.51
N SER A 14 -14.37 -24.04 2.02
CA SER A 14 -15.42 -25.04 1.75
C SER A 14 -16.26 -24.73 0.50
N GLY A 15 -16.28 -23.48 0.05
CA GLY A 15 -17.15 -23.02 -1.04
C GLY A 15 -18.60 -22.79 -0.64
N GLU A 16 -18.97 -23.08 0.61
CA GLU A 16 -20.32 -22.89 1.14
C GLU A 16 -20.71 -21.41 1.14
N GLU A 17 -21.98 -21.16 0.85
CA GLU A 17 -22.57 -19.82 0.86
C GLU A 17 -23.61 -19.70 1.97
N GLU A 18 -23.59 -18.57 2.65
CA GLU A 18 -24.55 -18.22 3.69
C GLU A 18 -25.15 -16.85 3.36
N GLN A 19 -26.46 -16.72 3.54
CA GLN A 19 -27.15 -15.43 3.46
C GLN A 19 -27.34 -14.86 4.85
N ILE A 20 -26.85 -13.64 5.05
CA ILE A 20 -26.90 -12.92 6.33
C ILE A 20 -27.73 -11.65 6.15
N HIS A 21 -28.65 -11.40 7.07
CA HIS A 21 -29.35 -10.12 7.17
C HIS A 21 -28.45 -9.07 7.86
N TYR A 22 -28.41 -7.85 7.33
CA TYR A 22 -27.73 -6.72 7.97
C TYR A 22 -28.69 -5.53 8.22
N ASP A 23 -28.41 -4.73 9.24
CA ASP A 23 -29.00 -3.39 9.38
C ASP A 23 -28.12 -2.31 8.75
N MET A 24 -26.80 -2.53 8.79
CA MET A 24 -25.77 -1.72 8.15
C MET A 24 -24.71 -2.64 7.53
N LEU A 25 -24.39 -2.43 6.26
CA LEU A 25 -23.32 -3.14 5.55
C LEU A 25 -22.20 -2.17 5.17
N HIS A 26 -20.98 -2.48 5.57
CA HIS A 26 -19.76 -1.85 5.07
C HIS A 26 -18.92 -2.89 4.34
N ALA A 27 -19.02 -2.90 3.01
CA ALA A 27 -18.29 -3.85 2.17
C ALA A 27 -17.07 -3.17 1.53
N VAL A 28 -15.91 -3.80 1.67
CA VAL A 28 -14.71 -3.41 0.93
C VAL A 28 -14.76 -4.09 -0.44
N PRO A 29 -14.71 -3.34 -1.57
CA PRO A 29 -14.77 -3.95 -2.89
C PRO A 29 -13.54 -4.80 -3.15
N LYS A 30 -13.67 -5.80 -4.02
CA LYS A 30 -12.49 -6.47 -4.59
C LYS A 30 -11.69 -5.45 -5.41
N GLN A 31 -10.38 -5.45 -5.23
CA GLN A 31 -9.47 -4.52 -5.90
C GLN A 31 -8.50 -5.30 -6.79
N SER A 32 -8.13 -4.70 -7.92
CA SER A 32 -7.08 -5.18 -8.84
C SER A 32 -6.34 -3.99 -9.44
N ALA A 33 -5.31 -4.26 -10.23
CA ALA A 33 -4.75 -3.24 -11.09
C ALA A 33 -5.81 -2.69 -12.07
N PRO A 34 -5.65 -1.47 -12.59
CA PRO A 34 -6.48 -0.95 -13.67
C PRO A 34 -6.46 -1.89 -14.88
N ASP A 35 -7.61 -2.04 -15.57
CA ASP A 35 -7.75 -3.00 -16.67
C ASP A 35 -6.73 -2.80 -17.79
N TRP A 36 -6.37 -1.55 -18.11
CA TRP A 36 -5.36 -1.24 -19.12
C TRP A 36 -3.94 -1.68 -18.71
N VAL A 37 -3.64 -1.75 -17.41
CA VAL A 37 -2.38 -2.34 -16.92
C VAL A 37 -2.46 -3.84 -17.02
N LYS A 38 -3.54 -4.43 -16.51
CA LYS A 38 -3.76 -5.88 -16.46
C LYS A 38 -3.72 -6.54 -17.84
N ASN A 39 -4.22 -5.84 -18.86
CA ASN A 39 -4.24 -6.30 -20.25
C ASN A 39 -2.96 -5.93 -21.03
N SER A 40 -1.94 -5.36 -20.37
CA SER A 40 -0.69 -4.96 -21.00
C SER A 40 0.44 -5.98 -20.77
N PRO A 41 1.51 -5.95 -21.58
CA PRO A 41 2.72 -6.73 -21.32
C PRO A 41 3.45 -6.38 -20.02
N LEU A 42 3.05 -5.29 -19.33
CA LEU A 42 3.67 -4.86 -18.07
C LEU A 42 3.17 -5.65 -16.86
N ALA A 43 2.04 -6.35 -16.99
CA ALA A 43 1.45 -7.09 -15.88
C ALA A 43 2.34 -8.29 -15.51
N ASP A 44 2.39 -8.57 -14.21
CA ASP A 44 2.98 -9.79 -13.65
C ASP A 44 2.15 -11.00 -14.10
N PRO A 45 2.73 -11.91 -14.91
CA PRO A 45 2.00 -13.04 -15.49
C PRO A 45 1.53 -14.03 -14.42
N ASP A 46 2.20 -14.06 -13.27
CA ASP A 46 1.87 -14.95 -12.15
C ASP A 46 0.87 -14.30 -11.16
N ASN A 47 0.51 -13.04 -11.39
CA ASN A 47 -0.41 -12.30 -10.53
C ASN A 47 -1.79 -12.13 -11.20
N PRO A 48 -2.84 -12.84 -10.75
CA PRO A 48 -4.17 -12.74 -11.35
C PRO A 48 -4.83 -11.36 -11.18
N LEU A 49 -4.27 -10.49 -10.31
CA LEU A 49 -4.73 -9.12 -10.09
C LEU A 49 -4.07 -8.11 -11.06
N GLY A 50 -3.08 -8.53 -11.84
CA GLY A 50 -2.58 -7.78 -13.01
C GLY A 50 -1.69 -6.57 -12.71
N TYR A 51 -1.02 -6.53 -11.56
CA TYR A 51 -0.12 -5.42 -11.19
C TYR A 51 1.14 -5.37 -12.07
N VAL A 52 1.75 -4.20 -12.20
CA VAL A 52 3.00 -4.02 -12.94
C VAL A 52 4.12 -4.83 -12.28
N GLN A 53 4.77 -5.72 -13.01
CA GLN A 53 5.81 -6.60 -12.49
C GLN A 53 7.12 -5.84 -12.27
N VAL A 54 7.49 -5.61 -11.00
CA VAL A 54 8.74 -4.91 -10.66
C VAL A 54 9.66 -5.74 -9.76
N ASP A 55 10.94 -5.43 -9.82
CA ASP A 55 11.89 -5.82 -8.79
C ASP A 55 11.56 -5.05 -7.49
N PRO A 56 11.35 -5.74 -6.36
CA PRO A 56 10.83 -5.12 -5.14
C PRO A 56 11.83 -4.18 -4.44
N GLY A 57 13.13 -4.29 -4.73
CA GLY A 57 14.16 -3.44 -4.15
C GLY A 57 14.42 -2.18 -4.96
N THR A 58 14.37 -2.27 -6.29
CA THR A 58 14.73 -1.18 -7.21
C THR A 58 13.53 -0.45 -7.80
N LEU A 59 12.34 -1.09 -7.81
CA LEU A 59 11.10 -0.61 -8.42
C LEU A 59 11.13 -0.52 -9.95
N GLN A 60 12.16 -1.09 -10.59
CA GLN A 60 12.27 -1.24 -12.04
C GLN A 60 11.46 -2.46 -12.51
N HIS A 61 10.86 -2.37 -13.69
CA HIS A 61 10.18 -3.49 -14.30
C HIS A 61 11.18 -4.60 -14.69
N VAL A 62 10.89 -5.85 -14.33
CA VAL A 62 11.85 -6.97 -14.45
C VAL A 62 12.20 -7.35 -15.89
N ARG A 63 11.31 -7.06 -16.85
CA ARG A 63 11.52 -7.31 -18.30
C ARG A 63 11.81 -6.07 -19.15
N TYR A 64 11.53 -4.87 -18.63
CA TYR A 64 11.54 -3.63 -19.41
C TYR A 64 12.37 -2.59 -18.66
N PRO A 65 13.68 -2.46 -18.97
CA PRO A 65 14.60 -1.68 -18.15
C PRO A 65 14.32 -0.16 -18.15
N ASN A 66 13.50 0.33 -19.08
CA ASN A 66 13.05 1.72 -19.15
C ASN A 66 11.68 1.95 -18.47
N VAL A 67 11.09 0.94 -17.83
CA VAL A 67 9.80 1.04 -17.14
C VAL A 67 10.01 0.88 -15.64
N PHE A 68 9.31 1.71 -14.86
CA PHE A 68 9.33 1.71 -13.40
C PHE A 68 7.89 1.82 -12.89
N SER A 69 7.61 1.27 -11.71
CA SER A 69 6.28 1.39 -11.08
C SER A 69 6.38 1.45 -9.56
N LEU A 70 5.51 2.25 -8.95
CA LEU A 70 5.36 2.38 -7.50
C LEU A 70 3.88 2.49 -7.12
N GLY A 71 3.60 2.44 -5.82
CA GLY A 71 2.25 2.55 -5.27
C GLY A 71 1.38 1.36 -5.60
N ASP A 72 0.08 1.60 -5.66
CA ASP A 72 -0.94 0.54 -5.67
C ASP A 72 -0.95 -0.27 -6.98
N ALA A 73 -0.47 0.31 -8.08
CA ALA A 73 -0.36 -0.38 -9.38
C ALA A 73 0.86 -1.31 -9.48
N SER A 74 1.82 -1.21 -8.55
CA SER A 74 3.05 -2.02 -8.54
C SER A 74 2.84 -3.38 -7.87
N SER A 75 3.61 -4.38 -8.29
CA SER A 75 3.64 -5.73 -7.70
C SER A 75 4.48 -5.82 -6.41
N CYS A 76 4.98 -4.70 -5.85
CA CYS A 76 5.72 -4.71 -4.59
C CYS A 76 4.97 -5.50 -3.49
N PRO A 77 5.62 -6.47 -2.82
CA PRO A 77 4.98 -7.38 -1.88
C PRO A 77 4.80 -6.75 -0.49
N ASN A 78 4.21 -5.55 -0.42
CA ASN A 78 3.90 -4.87 0.83
C ASN A 78 2.51 -4.22 0.82
N SER A 79 2.11 -3.69 1.98
CA SER A 79 0.82 -3.02 2.12
C SER A 79 0.73 -1.76 1.25
N LYS A 80 -0.27 -1.74 0.36
CA LYS A 80 -0.60 -0.63 -0.55
C LYS A 80 -1.15 0.56 0.24
N THR A 81 -0.25 1.49 0.63
CA THR A 81 -0.56 2.61 1.53
C THR A 81 0.09 3.90 1.07
N GLY A 82 -0.49 5.04 1.46
CA GLY A 82 0.12 6.36 1.25
C GLY A 82 1.47 6.55 1.95
N ALA A 83 1.75 5.77 2.99
CA ALA A 83 3.06 5.75 3.65
C ALA A 83 4.10 4.96 2.84
N ALA A 84 3.69 3.86 2.20
CA ALA A 84 4.55 3.08 1.32
C ALA A 84 4.98 3.91 0.09
N ILE A 85 4.03 4.55 -0.61
CA ILE A 85 4.36 5.34 -1.81
C ILE A 85 5.33 6.48 -1.51
N ARG A 86 5.22 7.10 -0.31
CA ARG A 86 6.16 8.12 0.17
C ARG A 86 7.59 7.59 0.25
N LYS A 87 7.80 6.34 0.69
CA LYS A 87 9.15 5.74 0.77
C LYS A 87 9.62 5.11 -0.54
N GLN A 88 8.69 4.68 -1.38
CA GLN A 88 9.01 4.18 -2.73
C GLN A 88 9.51 5.29 -3.65
N ALA A 89 8.90 6.48 -3.60
CA ALA A 89 9.19 7.56 -4.55
C ALA A 89 10.67 7.99 -4.58
N PRO A 90 11.37 8.23 -3.46
CA PRO A 90 12.80 8.55 -3.48
C PRO A 90 13.68 7.44 -4.07
N VAL A 91 13.37 6.17 -3.76
CA VAL A 91 14.11 5.01 -4.31
C VAL A 91 13.93 4.93 -5.82
N LEU A 92 12.69 5.04 -6.30
CA LEU A 92 12.40 5.00 -7.73
C LEU A 92 13.07 6.17 -8.46
N VAL A 93 13.00 7.40 -7.93
CA VAL A 93 13.64 8.56 -8.56
C VAL A 93 15.16 8.37 -8.65
N LYS A 94 15.80 7.88 -7.58
CA LYS A 94 17.24 7.56 -7.58
C LYS A 94 17.57 6.55 -8.69
N ASN A 95 16.81 5.46 -8.79
CA ASN A 95 17.05 4.41 -9.77
C ASN A 95 16.72 4.82 -11.20
N LEU A 96 15.66 5.62 -11.41
CA LEU A 96 15.34 6.20 -12.71
C LEU A 96 16.48 7.08 -13.21
N LEU A 97 17.01 7.97 -12.36
CA LEU A 97 18.14 8.83 -12.70
C LEU A 97 19.43 8.04 -12.97
N ALA A 98 19.66 6.95 -12.23
CA ALA A 98 20.78 6.04 -12.48
C ALA A 98 20.65 5.34 -13.85
N ALA A 99 19.47 4.80 -14.16
CA ALA A 99 19.18 4.18 -15.46
C ALA A 99 19.39 5.14 -16.62
N MET A 100 18.92 6.40 -16.49
CA MET A 100 19.14 7.45 -17.51
C MET A 100 20.62 7.76 -17.76
N LYS A 101 21.49 7.51 -16.77
CA LYS A 101 22.94 7.70 -16.85
C LYS A 101 23.70 6.42 -17.21
N GLY A 102 23.01 5.30 -17.47
CA GLY A 102 23.63 4.00 -17.69
C GLY A 102 24.35 3.44 -16.45
N GLN A 103 23.93 3.84 -15.25
CA GLN A 103 24.49 3.39 -13.98
C GLN A 103 23.70 2.21 -13.40
N SER A 104 24.35 1.40 -12.57
CA SER A 104 23.70 0.32 -11.82
C SER A 104 22.63 0.86 -10.87
N LEU A 105 21.55 0.09 -10.72
CA LEU A 105 20.47 0.40 -9.79
C LEU A 105 20.80 -0.09 -8.37
N ALA A 106 20.28 0.60 -7.37
CA ALA A 106 20.43 0.24 -5.97
C ALA A 106 19.11 -0.33 -5.42
N PRO A 107 19.09 -1.57 -4.88
CA PRO A 107 17.90 -2.20 -4.32
C PRO A 107 17.60 -1.69 -2.90
N ASP A 108 17.33 -0.40 -2.76
CA ASP A 108 17.24 0.28 -1.47
C ASP A 108 15.84 0.23 -0.82
N TYR A 109 14.81 -0.23 -1.54
CA TYR A 109 13.47 -0.29 -0.96
C TYR A 109 13.25 -1.58 -0.17
N GLU A 110 13.13 -1.45 1.15
CA GLU A 110 12.93 -2.57 2.07
C GLU A 110 11.44 -2.84 2.38
N GLY A 111 10.52 -2.26 1.61
CA GLY A 111 9.09 -2.56 1.75
C GLY A 111 8.36 -1.78 2.85
N TYR A 112 8.95 -0.69 3.37
CA TYR A 112 8.32 0.14 4.39
C TYR A 112 6.86 0.45 4.03
N ALA A 113 5.96 0.16 4.96
CA ALA A 113 4.57 0.55 4.93
C ALA A 113 4.12 1.00 6.32
N SER A 114 3.07 1.81 6.37
CA SER A 114 2.45 2.21 7.62
C SER A 114 0.93 2.22 7.52
N CYS A 115 0.28 1.67 8.55
CA CYS A 115 -1.16 1.59 8.73
C CYS A 115 -1.55 2.25 10.06
N PRO A 116 -2.04 3.51 10.05
CA PRO A 116 -2.64 4.11 11.23
C PRO A 116 -4.04 3.51 11.49
N LEU A 117 -4.10 2.48 12.33
CA LEU A 117 -5.31 1.77 12.70
C LEU A 117 -6.14 2.61 13.68
N VAL A 118 -7.26 3.17 13.20
CA VAL A 118 -8.20 3.91 14.04
C VAL A 118 -8.94 2.92 14.94
N THR A 119 -8.67 2.97 16.24
CA THR A 119 -9.26 2.06 17.23
C THR A 119 -10.44 2.67 17.97
N SER A 120 -10.55 4.01 17.97
CA SER A 120 -11.72 4.72 18.48
C SER A 120 -11.83 6.10 17.83
N ARG A 121 -12.89 6.85 18.18
CA ARG A 121 -13.05 8.25 17.78
C ARG A 121 -11.91 9.17 18.24
N LYS A 122 -11.04 8.71 19.15
CA LYS A 122 -9.95 9.48 19.76
C LYS A 122 -8.64 8.70 19.85
N SER A 123 -8.51 7.52 19.24
CA SER A 123 -7.26 6.74 19.35
C SER A 123 -6.88 6.07 18.05
N VAL A 124 -5.57 6.01 17.82
CA VAL A 124 -4.93 5.31 16.71
C VAL A 124 -3.78 4.47 17.25
N LEU A 125 -3.64 3.25 16.74
CA LEU A 125 -2.42 2.45 16.81
C LEU A 125 -1.68 2.63 15.49
N LEU A 126 -0.43 3.05 15.51
CA LEU A 126 0.36 3.29 14.30
C LEU A 126 1.25 2.07 14.04
N ALA A 127 0.79 1.18 13.13
CA ALA A 127 1.58 0.04 12.70
C ALA A 127 2.56 0.46 11.59
N GLU A 128 3.82 0.09 11.71
CA GLU A 128 4.88 0.35 10.72
C GLU A 128 5.73 -0.91 10.58
N PHE A 129 6.00 -1.34 9.34
CA PHE A 129 6.70 -2.59 9.07
C PHE A 129 7.40 -2.61 7.71
N ASN A 130 8.36 -3.54 7.54
CA ASN A 130 9.10 -3.82 6.30
C ASN A 130 8.54 -5.07 5.58
N TYR A 131 9.21 -5.53 4.51
CA TYR A 131 8.83 -6.75 3.79
C TYR A 131 8.84 -8.01 4.67
N GLN A 132 9.68 -8.05 5.71
CA GLN A 132 9.79 -9.15 6.66
C GLN A 132 8.73 -9.12 7.77
N MET A 133 7.79 -8.16 7.70
CA MET A 133 6.77 -7.91 8.73
C MET A 133 7.37 -7.52 10.09
N GLU A 134 8.61 -7.03 10.09
CA GLU A 134 9.29 -6.56 11.30
C GLU A 134 8.90 -5.11 11.57
N PRO A 135 8.68 -4.72 12.84
CA PRO A 135 8.33 -3.33 13.18
C PRO A 135 9.43 -2.32 12.81
N THR A 136 9.06 -1.28 12.07
CA THR A 136 9.97 -0.19 11.66
C THR A 136 9.47 1.19 12.14
N PRO A 137 9.48 1.46 13.46
CA PRO A 137 8.88 2.66 14.01
C PRO A 137 9.61 3.94 13.56
N SER A 138 8.88 4.87 12.97
CA SER A 138 9.41 6.20 12.62
C SER A 138 9.68 7.05 13.86
N ILE A 139 9.04 6.73 14.99
CA ILE A 139 9.17 7.42 16.28
C ILE A 139 9.60 6.39 17.34
N PRO A 140 10.91 6.07 17.45
CA PRO A 140 11.37 4.92 18.23
C PRO A 140 11.16 5.08 19.75
N VAL A 141 10.99 6.31 20.23
CA VAL A 141 10.79 6.61 21.66
C VAL A 141 9.35 6.41 22.14
N ILE A 142 8.39 6.22 21.22
CA ILE A 142 6.98 6.03 21.56
C ILE A 142 6.55 4.63 21.15
N ASP A 143 5.91 3.90 22.07
CA ASP A 143 5.25 2.64 21.74
C ASP A 143 3.99 2.90 20.91
N THR A 144 4.14 2.88 19.59
CA THR A 144 3.08 3.08 18.59
C THR A 144 2.16 1.87 18.43
N LYS A 145 2.49 0.74 19.08
CA LYS A 145 1.71 -0.51 19.03
C LYS A 145 0.53 -0.51 19.99
N LYS A 146 0.32 0.57 20.75
CA LYS A 146 -0.84 0.77 21.61
C LYS A 146 -1.79 1.82 21.02
N PRO A 147 -3.09 1.78 21.33
CA PRO A 147 -4.01 2.87 21.02
C PRO A 147 -3.58 4.18 21.70
N ARG A 148 -3.41 5.26 20.92
CA ARG A 148 -3.00 6.56 21.47
C ARG A 148 -3.72 7.75 20.85
N PHE A 149 -3.91 8.80 21.66
CA PHE A 149 -4.54 10.06 21.26
C PHE A 149 -3.61 10.96 20.43
N ASP A 150 -2.31 10.97 20.74
CA ASP A 150 -1.31 11.71 19.97
C ASP A 150 -1.18 11.19 18.52
N MET A 151 -1.16 9.86 18.33
CA MET A 151 -1.21 9.24 17.00
C MET A 151 -2.52 9.55 16.27
N TRP A 152 -3.62 9.71 17.01
CA TRP A 152 -4.88 10.15 16.44
C TRP A 152 -4.80 11.60 15.95
N LEU A 153 -4.20 12.52 16.72
CA LEU A 153 -3.95 13.91 16.29
C LEU A 153 -3.04 13.94 15.06
N LEU A 154 -1.96 13.15 15.06
CA LEU A 154 -1.06 12.99 13.92
C LEU A 154 -1.83 12.53 12.68
N LYS A 155 -2.61 11.46 12.78
CA LYS A 155 -3.41 10.94 11.66
C LYS A 155 -4.43 11.96 11.17
N ARG A 156 -5.11 12.65 12.09
CA ARG A 156 -6.24 13.54 11.77
C ARG A 156 -5.80 14.87 11.17
N TYR A 157 -4.68 15.43 11.63
CA TYR A 157 -4.23 16.77 11.24
C TYR A 157 -2.84 16.79 10.61
N GLY A 158 -1.89 16.05 11.19
CA GLY A 158 -0.49 16.03 10.73
C GLY A 158 -0.32 15.36 9.36
N LEU A 159 -0.86 14.15 9.16
CA LEU A 159 -0.73 13.43 7.90
C LEU A 159 -1.39 14.16 6.72
N PRO A 160 -2.61 14.75 6.84
CA PRO A 160 -3.18 15.58 5.78
C PRO A 160 -2.31 16.79 5.44
N PHE A 161 -1.78 17.50 6.44
CA PHE A 161 -0.88 18.63 6.20
C PHE A 161 0.38 18.18 5.44
N MET A 162 1.03 17.11 5.90
CA MET A 162 2.23 16.54 5.27
C MET A 162 1.95 16.08 3.84
N TYR A 163 0.79 15.45 3.59
CA TYR A 163 0.38 15.02 2.26
C TYR A 163 0.37 16.18 1.26
N TRP A 164 -0.39 17.23 1.56
CA TRP A 164 -0.57 18.38 0.64
C TRP A 164 0.67 19.27 0.54
N ASN A 165 1.40 19.47 1.64
CA ASN A 165 2.46 20.47 1.69
C ASN A 165 3.86 19.91 1.48
N LEU A 166 4.07 18.60 1.66
CA LEU A 166 5.39 17.98 1.58
C LEU A 166 5.43 16.83 0.57
N ILE A 167 4.58 15.80 0.72
CA ILE A 167 4.61 14.58 -0.12
C ILE A 167 4.35 14.95 -1.59
N LEU A 168 3.25 15.63 -1.88
CA LEU A 168 2.92 16.03 -3.26
C LEU A 168 3.93 17.01 -3.86
N LYS A 169 4.73 17.69 -3.04
CA LYS A 169 5.79 18.61 -3.49
C LYS A 169 7.15 17.92 -3.59
N GLY A 170 7.25 16.60 -3.34
CA GLY A 170 8.50 15.85 -3.37
C GLY A 170 9.48 16.24 -2.26
N ARG A 171 9.00 16.66 -1.10
CA ARG A 171 9.83 17.17 0.03
C ARG A 171 9.85 16.28 1.27
N ALA A 172 9.21 15.11 1.25
CA ALA A 172 9.06 14.23 2.43
C ALA A 172 9.15 12.73 2.11
#